data_AF-A0A837AFI0-F1
#
_entry.id   AF-A0A837AFI0-F1
#
_cell.length_a   1.000
_cell.length_b   1.000
_cell.length_c   1.000
_cell.angle_alpha   90.00
_cell.angle_beta   90.00
_cell.angle_gamma   90.00
#
_symmetry.space_group_name_H-M   'P 1'
#
loop_
_entity.id
_entity.type
_entity.pdbx_description
1 polymer ?
#
loop_
_entity_poly.entity_id
_entity_poly.type
_entity_poly.pdbx_seq_one_letter_code
_entity_poly.pdbx_strand_id
1 'polypeptide(L)' 'MLIKLLRFIIAITILFLLLYLGKVLSPLIPIRIPESILGMLMLFILFGTKIIKVSSINTEMYNVEYN' A
#
# COMPACT_ATOMS: atom_id res chain seq x y z
N MET A 1 -6.26 -16.29 13.06
CA MET A 1 -5.62 -15.01 13.47
C MET A 1 -4.21 -14.83 12.91
N LEU A 2 -3.36 -15.85 12.93
CA LEU A 2 -1.96 -15.79 12.49
C LEU A 2 -1.73 -15.27 11.05
N ILE A 3 -2.58 -15.69 10.08
CA ILE A 3 -2.51 -15.21 8.68
C ILE A 3 -2.73 -13.70 8.58
N LYS A 4 -3.63 -13.11 9.38
CA LYS A 4 -3.89 -11.66 9.36
C LYS A 4 -2.68 -10.88 9.89
N LEU A 5 -2.03 -11.42 10.93
CA LEU A 5 -0.82 -10.85 11.51
C LEU A 5 0.34 -10.88 10.50
N LEU A 6 0.53 -12.00 9.80
CA LEU A 6 1.57 -12.12 8.77
C LEU A 6 1.36 -11.13 7.63
N ARG A 7 0.10 -10.97 7.18
CA ARG A 7 -0.26 -9.98 6.15
C ARG A 7 0.03 -8.54 6.59
N PHE A 8 -0.16 -8.25 7.87
CA PHE A 8 0.14 -6.96 8.46
C PHE A 8 1.66 -6.70 8.57
N ILE A 9 2.43 -7.70 9.00
CA ILE A 9 3.89 -7.63 9.05
C ILE A 9 4.47 -7.39 7.65
N ILE A 10 3.98 -8.12 6.64
CA ILE A 10 4.38 -7.93 5.24
C ILE A 10 4.07 -6.50 4.77
N ALA A 11 2.89 -5.95 5.11
CA ALA A 11 2.55 -4.58 4.76
C ALA A 11 3.50 -3.56 5.41
N ILE A 12 3.89 -3.76 6.67
CA ILE A 12 4.88 -2.91 7.37
C ILE A 12 6.26 -3.05 6.74
N THR A 13 6.68 -4.26 6.39
CA THR A 13 7.96 -4.49 5.70
C THR A 13 8.01 -3.77 4.37
N ILE A 14 6.92 -3.86 3.58
CA ILE A 14 6.80 -3.16 2.29
C ILE A 14 6.85 -1.64 2.50
N LEU A 15 6.14 -1.12 3.50
CA LEU A 15 6.16 0.29 3.88
C LEU A 15 7.59 0.78 4.19
N PHE A 16 8.34 0.03 5.00
CA PHE A 16 9.74 0.36 5.32
C PHE A 16 10.66 0.27 4.11
N LEU A 17 10.46 -0.74 3.26
CA LEU A 17 11.24 -0.92 2.04
C LEU A 17 11.04 0.25 1.07
N LEU A 18 9.81 0.75 0.98
CA LEU A 18 9.44 1.91 0.16
C LEU A 18 10.06 3.21 0.69
N LEU A 19 10.05 3.41 2.01
CA LEU A 19 10.70 4.55 2.65
C LEU A 19 12.22 4.56 2.40
N TYR A 20 12.84 3.39 2.50
CA TYR A 20 14.26 3.22 2.20
C TYR A 20 14.56 3.50 0.72
N LEU A 21 13.67 3.08 -0.18
CA LEU A 21 13.78 3.37 -1.60
C LEU A 21 13.68 4.87 -1.87
N GLY A 22 12.76 5.59 -1.20
CA GLY A 22 12.67 7.05 -1.25
C GLY A 22 13.97 7.75 -0.83
N LYS A 23 14.66 7.23 0.19
CA LYS A 23 15.98 7.70 0.62
C LYS A 23 17.08 7.42 -0.40
N VAL A 24 17.06 6.25 -1.06
CA VAL A 24 18.00 5.91 -2.15
C VAL A 24 17.76 6.74 -3.41
N LEU A 25 16.50 7.11 -3.69
CA LEU A 25 16.15 8.00 -4.80
C LEU A 25 16.37 9.49 -4.46
N SER A 26 16.40 9.86 -3.18
CA SER A 26 16.66 11.24 -2.74
C SER A 26 17.93 11.87 -3.33
N PRO A 27 19.07 11.18 -3.49
CA PRO A 27 20.25 11.76 -4.15
C PRO A 27 20.13 11.88 -5.68
N LEU A 28 19.21 11.16 -6.33
CA LEU A 28 18.98 11.27 -7.78
C LEU A 28 18.18 12.53 -8.15
N ILE A 29 17.41 13.07 -7.20
CA ILE A 29 16.60 14.26 -7.41
C ILE A 29 17.34 15.45 -6.77
N PRO A 30 17.78 16.45 -7.54
CA PRO A 30 18.48 17.64 -7.02
C PRO A 30 17.54 18.63 -6.30
N ILE A 31 16.44 18.13 -5.72
CA ILE A 31 15.41 18.90 -5.03
C ILE A 31 15.46 18.48 -3.56
N ARG A 32 15.56 19.46 -2.66
CA ARG A 32 15.65 19.26 -1.22
C ARG A 32 14.27 18.92 -0.63
N ILE A 33 13.71 17.78 -1.03
CA ILE A 33 12.44 17.26 -0.51
C ILE A 33 12.74 16.41 0.73
N PRO A 34 12.06 16.65 1.87
CA PRO A 34 12.12 15.75 3.02
C PRO A 34 11.87 14.29 2.64
N GLU A 35 12.70 13.37 3.14
CA GLU A 35 12.59 11.92 2.85
C GLU A 35 11.19 11.37 3.19
N SER A 36 10.51 11.96 4.19
CA SER A 36 9.14 11.59 4.57
C SER A 36 8.11 11.88 3.47
N ILE A 37 8.28 12.95 2.68
CA ILE A 37 7.38 13.31 1.58
C ILE A 37 7.55 12.35 0.42
N LEU A 38 8.80 11.96 0.10
CA LEU A 38 9.08 10.93 -0.90
C LEU A 38 8.50 9.58 -0.47
N GLY A 39 8.68 9.19 0.80
CA GLY A 39 8.07 7.97 1.34
C GLY A 39 6.54 7.98 1.28
N MET A 40 5.92 9.14 1.58
CA MET A 40 4.47 9.31 1.52
C MET A 40 3.93 9.27 0.08
N LEU A 41 4.63 9.88 -0.88
CA LEU A 41 4.29 9.82 -2.30
C LEU A 41 4.39 8.37 -2.84
N MET A 42 5.42 7.65 -2.42
CA MET A 42 5.61 6.25 -2.80
C MET A 42 4.51 5.36 -2.24
N LEU A 43 4.10 5.59 -0.98
CA LEU A 43 2.94 4.92 -0.39
C LEU A 43 1.64 5.21 -1.14
N PHE A 44 1.47 6.45 -1.57
CA PHE A 44 0.30 6.87 -2.33
C PHE A 44 0.24 6.17 -3.69
N ILE A 45 1.37 6.05 -4.39
CA ILE A 45 1.48 5.27 -5.63
C ILE A 45 1.14 3.80 -5.34
N LEU A 46 1.72 3.19 -4.30
CA LEU A 46 1.47 1.80 -3.94
C LEU A 46 0.00 1.52 -3.58
N PHE A 47 -0.65 2.44 -2.86
CA PHE A 47 -2.10 2.39 -2.60
C PHE A 47 -2.90 2.57 -3.89
N GLY A 48 -2.48 3.48 -4.77
CA GLY A 48 -3.07 3.72 -6.09
C GLY A 48 -3.00 2.49 -7.01
N THR A 49 -1.97 1.66 -6.89
CA THR A 49 -1.83 0.40 -7.64
C THR A 49 -2.86 -0.68 -7.24
N LYS A 50 -3.76 -0.41 -6.28
CA LYS A 50 -4.93 -1.26 -5.98
C LYS A 50 -4.58 -2.74 -5.78
N ILE A 51 -3.65 -3.04 -4.87
CA ILE A 51 -3.44 -4.41 -4.35
C ILE A 51 -4.66 -4.91 -3.53
N ILE A 52 -5.67 -4.06 -3.32
CA ILE A 52 -6.95 -4.44 -2.73
C ILE A 52 -7.86 -4.95 -3.86
N LYS A 53 -7.90 -6.27 -4.04
CA LYS A 53 -8.86 -6.95 -4.90
C LYS A 53 -10.27 -6.72 -4.34
N VAL A 54 -10.97 -5.73 -4.89
CA VAL A 54 -12.40 -5.48 -4.67
C VAL A 54 -13.21 -6.55 -5.42
N SER A 55 -13.01 -7.83 -5.10
CA SER A 55 -13.82 -8.92 -5.67
C SER A 55 -14.88 -9.44 -4.71
N SER A 56 -14.93 -8.96 -3.46
CA SER A 56 -15.84 -9.49 -2.43
C SER A 56 -17.12 -8.68 -2.23
N ILE A 57 -17.29 -7.54 -2.89
CA ILE A 57 -18.51 -6.71 -2.70
C ILE A 57 -19.70 -7.14 -3.57
N ASN A 58 -19.47 -7.93 -4.62
CA ASN A 58 -20.55 -8.29 -5.56
C ASN A 58 -21.31 -9.57 -5.19
N THR A 59 -20.79 -10.38 -4.26
CA THR A 59 -21.44 -11.65 -3.88
C THR A 59 -22.50 -11.44 -2.79
N GLU A 60 -22.36 -10.43 -1.94
CA GLU A 60 -23.34 -10.16 -0.87
C GLU A 60 -24.60 -9.45 -1.39
N MET A 61 -24.49 -8.68 -2.47
CA MET A 61 -25.65 -7.99 -3.07
C MET A 61 -26.56 -8.91 -3.90
N TYR A 62 -26.06 -10.03 -4.41
CA TYR A 62 -26.89 -10.99 -5.16
C TYR A 62 -27.79 -11.86 -4.25
N ASN A 63 -27.40 -12.05 -2.99
CA ASN A 63 -28.16 -12.89 -2.05
C ASN A 63 -29.29 -12.16 -1.31
N VAL A 64 -29.45 -10.85 -1.56
CA VAL A 64 -30.51 -10.02 -0.95
C VAL A 64 -31.66 -9.76 -1.94
N GLU A 65 -31.40 -9.80 -3.25
CA GLU A 65 -32.42 -9.57 -4.29
C GLU A 65 -33.24 -10.84 -4.63
N TYR A 66 -32.81 -12.03 -4.16
CA TYR A 66 -33.41 -13.32 -4.52
C TYR A 66 -33.72 -14.25 -3.33
N ASN A 67 -33.99 -13.70 -2.13
CA ASN A 67 -34.54 -14.47 -1.00
C ASN A 67 -35.71 -13.72 -0.34
#